data_AF-A0A9N7UNP4-F1
#
_entry.id   AF-A0A9N7UNP4-F1
#
_cell.length_a   1.000
_cell.length_b   1.000
_cell.length_c   1.000
_cell.angle_alpha   90.00
_cell.angle_beta   90.00
_cell.angle_gamma   90.00
#
_symmetry.space_group_name_H-M   'P 1'
#
loop_
_entity.id
_entity.type
_entity.pdbx_description
1 polymer ?
#
loop_
_entity_poly.entity_id
_entity_poly.type
_entity_poly.pdbx_seq_one_letter_code
_entity_poly.pdbx_strand_id
1 'polypeptide(L)'
;QVSRSCFDCIKSILEPRGRAASPALDEPVVDIQKNLIMDEDEFFAPEYDYDFKNLTETETYWRGGEKYERPCGWYRFGLKVLDKYPGTTWLGTTYRSIQSSPGEWPVSYHGTSKTGAGGIIGDHYQPGPGQVYGRGIYSTPDINEANKYAKTFTSSKNGKTYKVVLQNRIDPEYRKKYFNDLYWLVPIPKGTSEDEEQEMVERAIRPYGLLLKEPEDRSSEPSVSFQKRSFITSVGRELTVNMVDRSIALEALGALCTGNVTSVQQQASPAGLSRRNLQVGPRQNLSIKLLIPTVIDGDEHS
;
A
#
# COMPACT_ATOMS: atom_id res chain seq x y z
N GLN A 1 -2.72 -40.66 38.06
CA GLN A 1 -3.96 -41.39 37.69
C GLN A 1 -5.11 -40.41 37.75
N VAL A 2 -5.59 -39.98 36.58
CA VAL A 2 -6.85 -39.24 36.43
C VAL A 2 -7.69 -40.05 35.45
N SER A 3 -8.95 -40.21 35.83
CA SER A 3 -9.97 -41.13 35.32
C SER A 3 -10.14 -41.15 33.79
N ARG A 4 -10.31 -42.37 33.25
CA ARG A 4 -10.59 -42.68 31.84
C ARG A 4 -11.96 -42.19 31.32
N SER A 5 -12.75 -41.43 32.08
CA SER A 5 -14.12 -41.07 31.67
C SER A 5 -14.32 -39.70 31.00
N CYS A 6 -13.25 -38.97 30.64
CA CYS A 6 -13.36 -37.72 29.87
C CYS A 6 -12.86 -37.82 28.42
N PHE A 7 -12.39 -38.99 27.98
CA PHE A 7 -11.88 -39.19 26.61
C PHE A 7 -12.94 -39.70 25.63
N ASP A 8 -14.08 -40.21 26.10
CA ASP A 8 -15.12 -40.80 25.24
C ASP A 8 -16.25 -39.84 24.86
N CYS A 9 -16.22 -38.57 25.32
CA CYS A 9 -17.22 -37.56 24.94
C CYS A 9 -16.83 -36.73 23.69
N ILE A 10 -15.59 -36.86 23.20
CA ILE A 10 -15.08 -36.05 22.07
C ILE A 10 -15.02 -36.87 20.76
N LYS A 11 -15.14 -38.20 20.82
CA LYS A 11 -15.06 -39.06 19.63
C LYS A 11 -16.36 -39.22 18.83
N SER A 12 -17.50 -38.73 19.32
CA SER A 12 -18.79 -38.82 18.60
C SER A 12 -19.14 -37.59 17.75
N ILE A 13 -18.32 -36.53 17.78
CA ILE A 13 -18.54 -35.29 17.00
C ILE A 13 -17.68 -35.27 15.71
N LEU A 14 -16.70 -36.18 15.57
CA LEU A 14 -15.73 -36.19 14.49
C LEU A 14 -15.94 -37.28 13.42
N GLU A 15 -17.11 -37.93 13.36
CA GLU A 15 -17.44 -38.76 12.20
C GLU A 15 -18.43 -38.05 11.26
N PRO A 16 -18.14 -37.98 9.94
CA PRO A 16 -18.99 -37.29 8.98
C PRO A 16 -20.27 -38.11 8.74
N ARG A 17 -21.39 -37.66 9.29
CA ARG A 17 -22.71 -38.12 8.84
C ARG A 17 -22.96 -37.58 7.44
N GLY A 18 -23.03 -38.49 6.47
CA GLY A 18 -23.34 -38.20 5.08
C GLY A 18 -24.57 -37.28 4.95
N ARG A 19 -24.41 -36.21 4.18
CA ARG A 19 -25.50 -35.32 3.81
C ARG A 19 -25.89 -35.61 2.36
N ALA A 20 -27.20 -35.81 2.19
CA ALA A 20 -27.86 -35.98 0.91
C ALA A 20 -27.53 -34.84 -0.06
N ALA A 21 -27.36 -35.20 -1.33
CA ALA A 21 -27.19 -34.27 -2.43
C ALA A 21 -28.38 -33.31 -2.51
N SER A 22 -28.09 -32.01 -2.39
CA SER A 22 -28.97 -30.94 -2.87
C SER A 22 -28.29 -30.33 -4.11
N PRO A 23 -29.02 -30.03 -5.19
CA PRO A 23 -28.40 -29.57 -6.43
C PRO A 23 -27.84 -28.16 -6.26
N ALA A 24 -26.64 -27.97 -6.79
CA ALA A 24 -25.96 -26.70 -6.89
C ALA A 24 -26.76 -25.71 -7.74
N LEU A 25 -26.80 -24.45 -7.29
CA LEU A 25 -26.77 -23.30 -8.19
C LEU A 25 -25.52 -22.51 -7.78
N ASP A 26 -24.38 -22.95 -8.31
CA ASP A 26 -23.18 -22.12 -8.39
C ASP A 26 -23.48 -20.99 -9.38
N GLU A 27 -24.02 -19.89 -8.88
CA GLU A 27 -23.96 -18.62 -9.60
C GLU A 27 -22.48 -18.29 -9.80
N PRO A 28 -22.00 -18.09 -11.05
CA PRO A 28 -20.63 -17.70 -11.27
C PRO A 28 -20.40 -16.35 -10.59
N VAL A 29 -19.53 -16.31 -9.59
CA VAL A 29 -18.99 -15.05 -9.08
C VAL A 29 -18.19 -14.45 -10.22
N VAL A 30 -18.83 -13.55 -10.98
CA VAL A 30 -18.17 -12.76 -12.00
C VAL A 30 -17.28 -11.78 -11.26
N ASP A 31 -15.98 -12.07 -11.19
CA ASP A 31 -14.97 -11.13 -10.69
C ASP A 31 -14.89 -9.96 -11.70
N ILE A 32 -15.74 -8.95 -11.49
CA ILE A 32 -15.74 -7.74 -12.31
C ILE A 32 -14.49 -6.95 -11.88
N GLN A 33 -13.37 -7.24 -12.52
CA GLN A 33 -12.13 -6.50 -12.33
C GLN A 33 -12.40 -4.99 -12.49
N LYS A 34 -12.22 -4.21 -11.42
CA LYS A 34 -12.42 -2.75 -11.42
C LYS A 34 -11.49 -2.13 -12.47
N ASN A 35 -12.05 -1.40 -13.43
CA ASN A 35 -11.27 -0.68 -14.45
C ASN A 35 -11.14 0.79 -14.02
N LEU A 36 -9.94 1.13 -13.56
CA LEU A 36 -9.60 2.46 -13.07
C LEU A 36 -8.86 3.22 -14.18
N ILE A 37 -9.28 4.46 -14.42
CA ILE A 37 -8.61 5.39 -15.32
C ILE A 37 -8.00 6.50 -14.48
N MET A 38 -6.79 6.91 -14.83
CA MET A 38 -6.07 7.96 -14.13
C MET A 38 -5.38 8.88 -15.13
N ASP A 39 -5.33 10.16 -14.78
CA ASP A 39 -4.42 11.11 -15.41
C ASP A 39 -3.08 11.12 -14.65
N GLU A 40 -2.03 10.62 -15.30
CA GLU A 40 -0.71 10.49 -14.68
C GLU A 40 -0.16 11.84 -14.19
N ASP A 41 -0.39 12.92 -14.94
CA ASP A 41 0.15 14.25 -14.66
C ASP A 41 -0.67 15.00 -13.59
N GLU A 42 -1.88 14.52 -13.31
CA GLU A 42 -2.70 14.94 -12.18
C GLU A 42 -2.55 14.06 -10.94
N PHE A 43 -1.92 12.89 -11.07
CA PHE A 43 -1.77 11.92 -10.00
C PHE A 43 -0.36 11.85 -9.42
N PHE A 44 0.67 11.86 -10.25
CA PHE A 44 2.07 11.83 -9.82
C PHE A 44 2.70 13.21 -9.89
N ALA A 45 3.67 13.44 -9.02
CA ALA A 45 4.52 14.63 -9.00
C ALA A 45 5.99 14.17 -9.02
N PRO A 46 6.54 13.86 -10.22
CA PRO A 46 7.86 13.24 -10.38
C PRO A 46 9.01 14.05 -9.77
N GLU A 47 8.84 15.37 -9.62
CA GLU A 47 9.80 16.24 -8.94
C GLU A 47 10.00 15.88 -7.45
N TYR A 48 9.08 15.11 -6.87
CA TYR A 48 9.17 14.56 -5.52
C TYR A 48 9.49 13.07 -5.49
N ASP A 49 9.80 12.44 -6.62
CA ASP A 49 10.33 11.08 -6.63
C ASP A 49 11.66 11.04 -5.87
N TYR A 50 11.90 9.95 -5.16
CA TYR A 50 13.11 9.82 -4.37
C TYR A 50 13.56 8.37 -4.23
N ASP A 51 14.83 8.13 -4.56
CA ASP A 51 15.47 6.83 -4.40
C ASP A 51 16.10 6.71 -3.00
N PHE A 52 15.45 5.96 -2.11
CA PHE A 52 15.99 5.64 -0.79
C PHE A 52 16.76 4.31 -0.77
N LYS A 53 16.98 3.61 -1.89
CA LYS A 53 17.56 2.25 -1.93
C LYS A 53 18.96 2.18 -1.35
N ASN A 54 19.81 3.15 -1.67
CA ASN A 54 21.21 3.20 -1.24
C ASN A 54 21.45 4.22 -0.13
N LEU A 55 20.39 4.60 0.57
CA LEU A 55 20.46 5.60 1.62
C LEU A 55 20.73 4.92 2.97
N THR A 56 21.79 5.37 3.63
CA THR A 56 22.03 5.06 5.04
C THR A 56 21.53 6.23 5.88
N GLU A 57 20.73 5.92 6.89
CA GLU A 57 20.20 6.91 7.83
C GLU A 57 21.30 7.31 8.82
N THR A 58 21.69 8.59 8.82
CA THR A 58 22.70 9.14 9.74
C THR A 58 22.11 10.07 10.78
N GLU A 59 20.87 10.53 10.56
CA GLU A 59 20.20 11.54 11.36
C GLU A 59 18.81 11.05 11.79
N THR A 60 18.28 11.60 12.88
CA THR A 60 16.89 11.35 13.28
C THR A 60 15.98 12.45 12.72
N TYR A 61 15.01 12.06 11.91
CA TYR A 61 14.04 12.98 11.33
C TYR A 61 12.75 12.99 12.17
N TRP A 62 12.09 14.14 12.19
CA TRP A 62 10.84 14.37 12.90
C TRP A 62 9.83 15.00 11.97
N ARG A 63 8.58 14.54 12.02
CA ARG A 63 7.48 15.05 11.21
C ARG A 63 6.23 15.12 12.09
N GLY A 64 5.62 16.30 12.17
CA GLY A 64 4.43 16.53 13.00
C GLY A 64 4.55 16.13 14.47
N GLY A 65 5.75 16.28 15.04
CA GLY A 65 6.06 15.93 16.43
C GLY A 65 6.38 14.45 16.68
N GLU A 66 6.36 13.60 15.64
CA GLU A 66 6.67 12.17 15.75
C GLU A 66 7.99 11.86 15.05
N LYS A 67 8.70 10.82 15.52
CA LYS A 67 9.89 10.31 14.83
C LYS A 67 9.48 9.82 13.44
N TYR A 68 10.20 10.26 12.43
CA TYR A 68 10.02 9.85 11.05
C TYR A 68 11.18 8.95 10.62
N GLU A 69 10.87 7.68 10.39
CA GLU A 69 11.80 6.74 9.79
C GLU A 69 11.66 6.84 8.28
N ARG A 70 12.69 7.34 7.59
CA ARG A 70 12.66 7.39 6.12
C ARG A 70 12.61 5.97 5.58
N PRO A 71 11.94 5.74 4.43
CA PRO A 71 11.78 4.40 3.89
C PRO A 71 13.07 3.93 3.18
N CYS A 72 14.18 3.84 3.92
CA CYS A 72 15.47 3.34 3.43
C CYS A 72 15.31 1.94 2.81
N GLY A 73 15.90 1.73 1.64
CA GLY A 73 15.70 0.50 0.85
C GLY A 73 14.49 0.54 -0.11
N TRP A 74 13.72 1.62 -0.14
CA TRP A 74 12.55 1.77 -1.03
C TRP A 74 12.77 2.83 -2.10
N TYR A 75 12.06 2.74 -3.21
CA TYR A 75 11.89 3.84 -4.16
C TYR A 75 10.53 4.49 -3.93
N ARG A 76 10.47 5.81 -3.87
CA ARG A 76 9.23 6.56 -3.70
C ARG A 76 8.85 7.27 -4.99
N PHE A 77 7.64 7.01 -5.47
CA PHE A 77 6.94 7.91 -6.39
C PHE A 77 6.18 8.97 -5.60
N GLY A 78 6.39 10.24 -5.93
CA GLY A 78 5.65 11.36 -5.35
C GLY A 78 4.23 11.43 -5.90
N LEU A 79 3.24 11.65 -5.02
CA LEU A 79 1.86 11.89 -5.43
C LEU A 79 1.56 13.40 -5.45
N LYS A 80 0.77 13.85 -6.43
CA LYS A 80 0.45 15.26 -6.66
C LYS A 80 -0.62 15.78 -5.70
N VAL A 81 -0.23 15.99 -4.45
CA VAL A 81 -1.15 16.37 -3.37
C VAL A 81 -1.40 17.87 -3.23
N LEU A 82 -0.61 18.70 -3.92
CA LEU A 82 -0.81 20.15 -3.93
C LEU A 82 -2.17 20.50 -4.55
N ASP A 83 -2.89 21.41 -3.91
CA ASP A 83 -4.25 21.86 -4.26
C ASP A 83 -5.32 20.75 -4.25
N LYS A 84 -4.98 19.53 -3.79
CA LYS A 84 -5.94 18.43 -3.64
C LYS A 84 -6.57 18.39 -2.26
N TYR A 85 -5.97 19.01 -1.25
CA TYR A 85 -6.49 19.02 0.12
C TYR A 85 -6.56 20.45 0.67
N PRO A 86 -7.42 20.72 1.67
CA PRO A 86 -7.45 22.01 2.34
C PRO A 86 -6.11 22.32 3.01
N GLY A 87 -5.48 23.41 2.56
CA GLY A 87 -4.19 23.89 3.04
C GLY A 87 -3.02 22.94 2.74
N THR A 88 -1.81 23.41 3.04
CA THR A 88 -0.56 22.64 2.83
C THR A 88 0.28 22.50 4.10
N THR A 89 -0.15 23.10 5.22
CA THR A 89 0.58 23.06 6.51
C THR A 89 0.90 21.64 6.96
N TRP A 90 -0.01 20.70 6.73
CA TRP A 90 0.13 19.28 7.05
C TRP A 90 1.33 18.60 6.35
N LEU A 91 1.82 19.13 5.22
CA LEU A 91 3.03 18.63 4.55
C LEU A 91 4.32 19.07 5.23
N GLY A 92 4.27 20.13 6.04
CA GLY A 92 5.45 20.77 6.62
C GLY A 92 6.18 21.68 5.62
N THR A 93 7.44 21.96 5.90
CA THR A 93 8.28 22.83 5.07
C THR A 93 8.94 22.06 3.92
N THR A 94 9.23 22.77 2.82
CA THR A 94 9.87 22.24 1.61
C THR A 94 11.34 21.87 1.80
N TYR A 95 11.98 22.36 2.87
CA TYR A 95 13.38 22.09 3.16
C TYR A 95 13.54 20.77 3.92
N ARG A 96 14.64 20.05 3.67
CA ARG A 96 15.00 18.80 4.37
C ARG A 96 15.44 19.05 5.82
N SER A 97 14.58 19.70 6.59
CA SER A 97 14.73 19.85 8.03
C SER A 97 14.61 18.47 8.69
N ILE A 98 15.48 18.23 9.67
CA ILE A 98 15.36 17.10 10.59
C ILE A 98 14.24 17.33 11.62
N GLN A 99 13.80 18.58 11.82
CA GLN A 99 12.78 18.95 12.80
C GLN A 99 11.39 19.12 12.16
N SER A 100 10.36 18.95 12.99
CA SER A 100 8.96 19.18 12.59
C SER A 100 8.66 20.66 12.40
N SER A 101 7.69 20.96 11.55
CA SER A 101 7.11 22.31 11.42
C SER A 101 5.77 22.40 12.18
N PRO A 102 5.39 23.58 12.74
CA PRO A 102 4.09 23.73 13.36
C PRO A 102 2.93 23.38 12.42
N GLY A 103 1.98 22.57 12.90
CA GLY A 103 0.83 22.10 12.11
C GLY A 103 1.14 21.03 11.06
N GLU A 104 2.39 20.58 10.97
CA GLU A 104 2.76 19.43 10.14
C GLU A 104 2.12 18.15 10.68
N TRP A 105 1.70 17.26 9.79
CA TRP A 105 1.19 15.96 10.18
C TRP A 105 2.32 14.91 10.20
N PRO A 106 2.30 13.97 11.16
CA PRO A 106 3.20 12.83 11.14
C PRO A 106 3.10 11.98 9.88
N VAL A 107 4.18 11.25 9.60
CA VAL A 107 4.23 10.29 8.52
C VAL A 107 3.84 8.92 9.05
N SER A 108 3.00 8.21 8.31
CA SER A 108 2.68 6.80 8.56
C SER A 108 2.68 6.00 7.26
N TYR A 109 2.76 4.69 7.41
CA TYR A 109 2.82 3.72 6.33
C TYR A 109 1.64 2.76 6.43
N HIS A 110 0.97 2.52 5.31
CA HIS A 110 -0.10 1.53 5.23
C HIS A 110 0.36 0.39 4.32
N GLY A 111 0.54 -0.79 4.92
CA GLY A 111 0.75 -2.03 4.19
C GLY A 111 -0.60 -2.66 3.87
N THR A 112 -0.79 -3.04 2.62
CA THR A 112 -2.10 -3.16 1.96
C THR A 112 -2.51 -4.61 1.73
N SER A 113 -2.27 -5.54 2.66
CA SER A 113 -2.66 -6.95 2.47
C SER A 113 -3.33 -7.56 3.70
N LYS A 114 -4.45 -8.21 3.44
CA LYS A 114 -5.20 -9.08 4.35
C LYS A 114 -4.43 -10.38 4.66
N THR A 115 -3.64 -10.89 3.71
CA THR A 115 -2.83 -12.12 3.87
C THR A 115 -1.60 -11.92 4.75
N GLY A 116 -0.97 -10.75 4.73
CA GLY A 116 0.14 -10.39 5.63
C GLY A 116 -0.28 -10.22 7.10
N ALA A 117 -1.57 -9.98 7.35
CA ALA A 117 -2.14 -9.87 8.70
C ALA A 117 -2.26 -11.22 9.43
N GLY A 118 -2.08 -12.35 8.74
CA GLY A 118 -2.15 -13.68 9.33
C GLY A 118 -1.05 -14.00 10.36
N GLY A 119 -0.05 -13.13 10.54
CA GLY A 119 1.06 -13.33 11.48
C GLY A 119 0.89 -12.71 12.87
N ILE A 120 -0.17 -11.93 13.13
CA ILE A 120 -0.39 -11.24 14.42
C ILE A 120 -1.66 -11.73 15.11
N ILE A 121 -1.82 -13.05 15.19
CA ILE A 121 -2.86 -13.67 16.00
C ILE A 121 -2.16 -14.57 17.02
N GLY A 122 -1.69 -13.94 18.10
CA GLY A 122 -1.55 -14.65 19.37
C GLY A 122 -2.95 -14.82 19.93
N ASP A 123 -3.29 -16.06 20.28
CA ASP A 123 -4.61 -16.48 20.74
C ASP A 123 -5.27 -15.47 21.68
N HIS A 124 -6.39 -14.90 21.23
CA HIS A 124 -7.62 -14.52 21.95
C HIS A 124 -8.29 -13.31 21.25
N TYR A 125 -9.57 -13.50 20.89
CA TYR A 125 -10.53 -12.57 20.29
C TYR A 125 -10.49 -12.36 18.76
N GLN A 126 -11.65 -12.54 18.11
CA GLN A 126 -11.87 -12.26 16.68
C GLN A 126 -13.02 -11.26 16.45
N PRO A 127 -12.71 -10.08 15.92
CA PRO A 127 -13.29 -9.52 14.69
C PRO A 127 -12.39 -9.95 13.50
N GLY A 128 -12.84 -9.77 12.25
CA GLY A 128 -12.16 -10.34 11.06
C GLY A 128 -10.64 -10.09 10.96
N PRO A 129 -9.90 -10.83 10.10
CA PRO A 129 -8.45 -11.05 10.21
C PRO A 129 -7.52 -9.84 10.31
N GLY A 130 -7.99 -8.60 10.07
CA GLY A 130 -7.19 -7.37 10.08
C GLY A 130 -7.67 -6.26 11.04
N GLN A 131 -8.71 -6.45 11.85
CA GLN A 131 -9.31 -5.39 12.68
C GLN A 131 -9.08 -5.60 14.19
N VAL A 132 -7.83 -5.87 14.58
CA VAL A 132 -7.43 -6.17 15.98
C VAL A 132 -7.86 -5.08 16.98
N TYR A 133 -7.99 -3.83 16.51
CA TYR A 133 -8.34 -2.65 17.33
C TYR A 133 -9.66 -1.97 16.90
N GLY A 134 -10.45 -2.64 16.05
CA GLY A 134 -11.73 -2.13 15.53
C GLY A 134 -11.69 -1.76 14.04
N ARG A 135 -12.85 -1.37 13.50
CA ARG A 135 -12.99 -0.95 12.09
C ARG A 135 -12.30 0.38 11.83
N GLY A 136 -11.54 0.44 10.75
CA GLY A 136 -10.95 1.67 10.25
C GLY A 136 -9.68 1.45 9.45
N ILE A 137 -8.92 2.54 9.27
CA ILE A 137 -7.73 2.60 8.42
C ILE A 137 -6.49 2.44 9.28
N TYR A 138 -5.80 1.33 9.09
CA TYR A 138 -4.59 0.99 9.82
C TYR A 138 -3.37 1.62 9.16
N SER A 139 -2.44 2.15 9.94
CA SER A 139 -1.12 2.52 9.48
C SER A 139 -0.12 2.37 10.62
N THR A 140 1.16 2.58 10.35
CA THR A 140 2.22 2.46 11.35
C THR A 140 3.33 3.47 11.03
N PRO A 141 3.99 4.08 12.03
CA PRO A 141 5.17 4.91 11.77
C PRO A 141 6.41 4.10 11.34
N ASP A 142 6.39 2.76 11.51
CA ASP A 142 7.50 1.86 11.18
C ASP A 142 7.29 1.22 9.79
N ILE A 143 8.18 1.55 8.84
CA ILE A 143 8.13 1.02 7.49
C ILE A 143 8.37 -0.50 7.42
N ASN A 144 9.15 -1.07 8.35
CA ASN A 144 9.39 -2.50 8.42
C ASN A 144 8.16 -3.25 8.94
N GLU A 145 7.39 -2.63 9.84
CA GLU A 145 6.10 -3.15 10.25
C GLU A 145 5.13 -3.14 9.06
N ALA A 146 4.99 -2.02 8.34
CA ALA A 146 4.16 -1.93 7.15
C ALA A 146 4.56 -2.94 6.05
N ASN A 147 5.85 -3.21 5.89
CA ASN A 147 6.39 -4.17 4.92
C ASN A 147 5.89 -5.62 5.13
N LYS A 148 5.51 -6.00 6.36
CA LYS A 148 4.91 -7.32 6.65
C LYS A 148 3.53 -7.47 6.01
N TYR A 149 2.83 -6.35 5.84
CA TYR A 149 1.50 -6.26 5.25
C TYR A 149 1.53 -5.80 3.79
N ALA A 150 2.70 -5.48 3.21
CA ALA A 150 2.78 -4.98 1.84
C ALA A 150 2.23 -5.97 0.81
N LYS A 151 1.39 -5.48 -0.12
CA LYS A 151 1.01 -6.26 -1.32
C LYS A 151 2.25 -6.51 -2.17
N THR A 152 2.24 -7.66 -2.84
CA THR A 152 3.30 -8.08 -3.77
C THR A 152 2.71 -8.27 -5.16
N PHE A 153 3.41 -7.79 -6.18
CA PHE A 153 3.02 -8.00 -7.58
C PHE A 153 4.26 -8.28 -8.44
N THR A 154 4.09 -9.04 -9.52
CA THR A 154 5.14 -9.24 -10.53
C THR A 154 4.87 -8.33 -11.71
N SER A 155 5.84 -7.47 -12.03
CA SER A 155 5.70 -6.52 -13.12
C SER A 155 5.76 -7.22 -14.47
N SER A 156 4.82 -6.91 -15.36
CA SER A 156 4.84 -7.44 -16.74
C SER A 156 5.94 -6.77 -17.59
N LYS A 157 6.47 -5.62 -17.14
CA LYS A 157 7.46 -4.82 -17.85
C LYS A 157 8.86 -5.41 -17.78
N ASN A 158 9.22 -5.96 -16.64
CA ASN A 158 10.58 -6.45 -16.40
C ASN A 158 10.62 -7.83 -15.70
N GLY A 159 9.47 -8.44 -15.41
CA GLY A 159 9.39 -9.75 -14.77
C GLY A 159 9.81 -9.78 -13.30
N LYS A 160 10.17 -8.63 -12.70
CA LYS A 160 10.56 -8.55 -11.30
C LYS A 160 9.33 -8.47 -10.40
N THR A 161 9.46 -9.08 -9.24
CA THR A 161 8.47 -8.96 -8.17
C THR A 161 8.76 -7.73 -7.32
N TYR A 162 7.73 -7.00 -6.94
CA TYR A 162 7.81 -5.79 -6.12
C TYR A 162 6.85 -5.88 -4.95
N LYS A 163 7.25 -5.29 -3.82
CA LYS A 163 6.36 -4.94 -2.73
C LYS A 163 5.92 -3.48 -2.85
N VAL A 164 4.69 -3.19 -2.44
CA VAL A 164 4.12 -1.84 -2.46
C VAL A 164 3.55 -1.44 -1.10
N VAL A 165 3.82 -0.19 -0.69
CA VAL A 165 3.32 0.44 0.54
C VAL A 165 2.88 1.87 0.24
N LEU A 166 1.78 2.31 0.86
CA LEU A 166 1.38 3.72 0.82
C LEU A 166 2.07 4.50 1.93
N GLN A 167 2.67 5.63 1.57
CA GLN A 167 3.20 6.61 2.50
C GLN A 167 2.20 7.75 2.67
N ASN A 168 1.81 8.00 3.92
CA ASN A 168 0.73 8.91 4.28
C ASN A 168 1.20 10.02 5.22
N ARG A 169 0.45 11.13 5.21
CA ARG A 169 0.38 12.08 6.32
C ARG A 169 -0.90 11.83 7.08
N ILE A 170 -0.84 11.81 8.41
CA ILE A 170 -1.98 11.47 9.26
C ILE A 170 -2.19 12.52 10.34
N ASP A 171 -3.41 13.03 10.42
CA ASP A 171 -3.82 14.00 11.42
C ASP A 171 -3.74 13.36 12.82
N PRO A 172 -2.95 13.94 13.75
CA PRO A 172 -2.94 13.50 15.15
C PRO A 172 -4.30 13.51 15.83
N GLU A 173 -5.21 14.41 15.45
CA GLU A 173 -6.53 14.56 16.08
C GLU A 173 -7.45 13.36 15.80
N TYR A 174 -7.34 12.76 14.62
CA TYR A 174 -8.24 11.72 14.15
C TYR A 174 -7.68 10.30 14.25
N ARG A 175 -6.47 10.13 14.77
CA ARG A 175 -5.85 8.80 14.96
C ARG A 175 -5.93 8.32 16.41
N LYS A 176 -6.02 7.00 16.56
CA LYS A 176 -5.79 6.28 17.82
C LYS A 176 -4.50 5.48 17.71
N LYS A 177 -3.71 5.44 18.78
CA LYS A 177 -2.47 4.65 18.85
C LYS A 177 -2.68 3.39 19.69
N TYR A 178 -2.08 2.29 19.26
CA TYR A 178 -2.17 0.97 19.89
C TYR A 178 -0.82 0.27 19.88
N PHE A 179 -0.66 -0.71 20.79
CA PHE A 179 0.54 -1.53 20.94
C PHE A 179 1.82 -0.69 21.04
N ASN A 180 1.93 0.12 22.10
CA ASN A 180 3.08 1.00 22.32
C ASN A 180 3.38 1.88 21.11
N ASP A 181 2.34 2.50 20.55
CA ASP A 181 2.38 3.41 19.41
C ASP A 181 2.80 2.79 18.06
N LEU A 182 2.93 1.47 17.97
CA LEU A 182 3.29 0.77 16.73
C LEU A 182 2.18 0.80 15.68
N TYR A 183 0.90 0.72 16.11
CA TYR A 183 -0.24 0.76 15.19
C TYR A 183 -1.08 2.01 15.41
N TRP A 184 -1.36 2.70 14.31
CA TRP A 184 -2.21 3.88 14.27
C TRP A 184 -3.47 3.56 13.49
N LEU A 185 -4.63 3.90 14.05
CA LEU A 185 -5.93 3.62 13.49
C LEU A 185 -6.69 4.94 13.30
N VAL A 186 -7.15 5.21 12.08
CA VAL A 186 -8.25 6.15 11.85
C VAL A 186 -9.55 5.35 11.99
N PRO A 187 -10.29 5.47 13.10
CA PRO A 187 -11.47 4.66 13.33
C PRO A 187 -12.61 5.09 12.39
N ILE A 188 -13.27 4.13 11.75
CA ILE A 188 -14.49 4.37 10.99
C ILE A 188 -15.63 3.59 11.64
N PRO A 189 -16.65 4.26 12.19
CA PRO A 189 -17.79 3.60 12.82
C PRO A 189 -18.46 2.58 11.89
N LYS A 190 -19.12 1.59 12.50
CA LYS A 190 -19.93 0.64 11.75
C LYS A 190 -21.22 1.33 11.30
N GLY A 191 -21.59 1.14 10.03
CA GLY A 191 -22.79 1.75 9.45
C GLY A 191 -22.59 3.18 8.95
N THR A 192 -21.36 3.69 8.97
CA THR A 192 -20.97 4.92 8.27
C THR A 192 -21.26 4.76 6.77
N SER A 193 -21.87 5.77 6.17
CA SER A 193 -22.14 5.80 4.73
C SER A 193 -20.85 5.99 3.92
N GLU A 194 -20.83 5.63 2.64
CA GLU A 194 -19.64 5.79 1.77
C GLU A 194 -19.16 7.25 1.70
N ASP A 195 -20.09 8.20 1.57
CA ASP A 195 -19.77 9.63 1.51
C ASP A 195 -19.16 10.14 2.84
N GLU A 196 -19.74 9.73 3.97
CA GLU A 196 -19.24 10.09 5.30
C GLU A 196 -17.87 9.44 5.56
N GLU A 197 -17.68 8.18 5.15
CA GLU A 197 -16.39 7.51 5.25
C GLU A 197 -15.33 8.25 4.44
N GLN A 198 -15.63 8.64 3.20
CA GLN A 198 -14.73 9.42 2.37
C GLN A 198 -14.34 10.76 3.02
N GLU A 199 -15.30 11.50 3.58
CA GLU A 199 -15.02 12.74 4.32
C GLU A 199 -14.14 12.46 5.54
N MET A 200 -14.42 11.39 6.28
CA MET A 200 -13.63 10.96 7.43
C MET A 200 -12.20 10.57 7.04
N VAL A 201 -11.99 9.94 5.89
CA VAL A 201 -10.65 9.62 5.37
C VAL A 201 -9.92 10.90 5.00
N GLU A 202 -10.54 11.77 4.19
CA GLU A 202 -9.90 12.98 3.65
C GLU A 202 -9.39 13.93 4.76
N ARG A 203 -10.17 14.05 5.86
CA ARG A 203 -9.78 14.86 7.02
C ARG A 203 -8.67 14.22 7.86
N ALA A 204 -8.50 12.90 7.83
CA ALA A 204 -7.69 12.17 8.81
C ALA A 204 -6.37 11.64 8.23
N ILE A 205 -6.35 11.19 6.98
CA ILE A 205 -5.18 10.53 6.40
C ILE A 205 -5.06 10.80 4.89
N ARG A 206 -3.87 11.20 4.45
CA ARG A 206 -3.62 11.68 3.09
C ARG A 206 -2.42 10.95 2.49
N PRO A 207 -2.59 10.15 1.42
CA PRO A 207 -1.46 9.53 0.74
C PRO A 207 -0.67 10.60 -0.01
N TYR A 208 0.65 10.55 0.09
CA TYR A 208 1.54 11.47 -0.62
C TYR A 208 2.74 10.79 -1.28
N GLY A 209 2.92 9.48 -1.04
CA GLY A 209 3.96 8.69 -1.70
C GLY A 209 3.51 7.25 -1.94
N LEU A 210 3.93 6.70 -3.08
CA LEU A 210 3.81 5.28 -3.40
C LEU A 210 5.21 4.66 -3.31
N LEU A 211 5.41 3.74 -2.37
CA LEU A 211 6.71 3.12 -2.11
C LEU A 211 6.78 1.76 -2.77
N LEU A 212 7.84 1.52 -3.55
CA LEU A 212 8.16 0.23 -4.15
C LEU A 212 9.49 -0.29 -3.61
N LYS A 213 9.52 -1.57 -3.25
CA LYS A 213 10.75 -2.29 -2.89
C LYS A 213 10.86 -3.57 -3.69
N GLU A 214 11.99 -3.74 -4.38
CA GLU A 214 12.38 -5.05 -4.91
C GLU A 214 12.72 -5.96 -3.73
N PRO A 215 12.23 -7.22 -3.67
CA PRO A 215 12.70 -8.18 -2.69
C PRO A 215 14.20 -8.41 -2.92
N GLU A 216 14.96 -8.40 -1.82
CA GLU A 216 16.38 -8.72 -1.86
C GLU A 216 16.55 -10.15 -2.40
N ASP A 217 17.37 -10.29 -3.44
CA ASP A 217 17.64 -11.58 -4.05
C ASP A 217 18.41 -12.44 -3.04
N ARG A 218 17.76 -13.48 -2.49
CA ARG A 218 18.43 -14.39 -1.53
C ARG A 218 19.52 -15.26 -2.19
N SER A 219 19.73 -15.15 -3.50
CA SER A 219 20.75 -15.89 -4.25
C SER A 219 22.06 -15.16 -4.49
N SER A 220 22.21 -13.88 -4.14
CA SER A 220 23.50 -13.19 -4.31
C SER A 220 24.30 -13.13 -3.02
N GLU A 221 25.15 -14.12 -2.79
CA GLU A 221 26.32 -13.92 -1.92
C GLU A 221 27.15 -12.72 -2.46
N PRO A 222 27.75 -11.90 -1.59
CA PRO A 222 28.49 -10.73 -2.02
C PRO A 222 29.79 -11.16 -2.71
N SER A 223 29.75 -11.26 -4.05
CA SER A 223 30.97 -11.29 -4.84
C SER A 223 31.62 -9.91 -4.78
N VAL A 224 32.76 -9.83 -4.09
CA VAL A 224 33.65 -8.68 -4.10
C VAL A 224 34.11 -8.47 -5.55
N SER A 225 33.48 -7.54 -6.27
CA SER A 225 33.93 -7.11 -7.58
C SER A 225 34.56 -5.72 -7.49
N PHE A 226 35.79 -5.67 -7.98
CA PHE A 226 36.71 -4.55 -7.98
C PHE A 226 36.08 -3.27 -8.54
N GLN A 227 36.26 -2.17 -7.81
CA GLN A 227 35.94 -0.81 -8.24
C GLN A 227 36.66 -0.46 -9.55
N LYS A 228 35.92 -0.31 -10.65
CA LYS A 228 36.43 0.32 -11.86
C LYS A 228 36.13 1.82 -11.79
N ARG A 229 37.10 2.61 -11.33
CA ARG A 229 37.10 4.07 -11.50
C ARG A 229 36.96 4.38 -12.99
N SER A 230 35.93 5.13 -13.37
CA SER A 230 35.80 5.71 -14.71
C SER A 230 35.90 7.23 -14.60
N PHE A 231 36.85 7.76 -15.35
CA PHE A 231 37.18 9.17 -15.44
C PHE A 231 36.10 9.96 -16.21
N ILE A 232 35.96 11.22 -15.84
CA ILE A 232 35.15 12.23 -16.53
C ILE A 232 35.70 12.42 -17.95
N THR A 233 34.84 12.24 -18.96
CA THR A 233 35.01 12.92 -20.25
C THR A 233 33.78 13.77 -20.53
N SER A 234 34.05 15.04 -20.82
CA SER A 234 33.11 16.06 -21.24
C SER A 234 32.59 15.72 -22.63
N VAL A 235 31.40 15.12 -22.75
CA VAL A 235 30.38 15.40 -23.78
C VAL A 235 29.05 14.86 -23.25
N GLY A 236 27.97 15.66 -23.36
CA GLY A 236 26.64 15.35 -22.84
C GLY A 236 26.16 13.94 -23.19
N ARG A 237 26.03 13.11 -22.16
CA ARG A 237 25.10 11.99 -22.11
C ARG A 237 24.27 12.19 -20.86
N GLU A 238 22.97 12.35 -21.08
CA GLU A 238 21.94 12.34 -20.06
C GLU A 238 22.18 11.11 -19.17
N LEU A 239 22.48 11.38 -17.90
CA LEU A 239 22.59 10.34 -16.89
C LEU A 239 21.18 9.78 -16.69
N THR A 240 20.84 8.72 -17.42
CA THR A 240 19.66 7.90 -17.11
C THR A 240 19.91 7.25 -15.76
N VAL A 241 19.54 7.96 -14.69
CA VAL A 241 19.33 7.35 -13.38
C VAL A 241 18.34 6.22 -13.63
N ASN A 242 18.63 5.03 -13.09
CA ASN A 242 17.72 3.88 -13.12
C ASN A 242 16.46 4.19 -12.31
N MET A 243 15.62 5.08 -12.83
CA MET A 243 14.28 5.35 -12.36
C MET A 243 13.48 4.07 -12.56
N VAL A 244 12.76 3.65 -11.52
CA VAL A 244 11.75 2.63 -11.70
C VAL A 244 10.72 3.20 -12.67
N ASP A 245 10.46 2.49 -13.76
CA ASP A 245 9.58 2.98 -14.84
C ASP A 245 8.19 3.32 -14.29
N ARG A 246 7.63 4.47 -14.68
CA ARG A 246 6.30 4.93 -14.26
C ARG A 246 5.20 3.90 -14.57
N SER A 247 5.40 3.08 -15.60
CA SER A 247 4.49 1.98 -15.92
C SER A 247 4.47 0.87 -14.85
N ILE A 248 5.56 0.67 -14.10
CA ILE A 248 5.59 -0.23 -12.93
C ILE A 248 4.81 0.39 -11.76
N ALA A 249 4.84 1.72 -11.61
CA ALA A 249 4.01 2.42 -10.61
C ALA A 249 2.52 2.24 -10.88
N LEU A 250 2.10 2.23 -12.15
CA LEU A 250 0.70 1.93 -12.53
C LEU A 250 0.31 0.47 -12.22
N GLU A 251 1.19 -0.49 -12.48
CA GLU A 251 0.98 -1.89 -12.08
C GLU A 251 0.88 -2.02 -10.56
N ALA A 252 1.69 -1.27 -9.81
CA ALA A 252 1.62 -1.21 -8.35
C ALA A 252 0.27 -0.66 -7.86
N LEU A 253 -0.25 0.42 -8.47
CA LEU A 253 -1.58 0.95 -8.17
C LEU A 253 -2.69 -0.05 -8.50
N GLY A 254 -2.56 -0.79 -9.60
CA GLY A 254 -3.49 -1.86 -9.96
C GLY A 254 -3.52 -2.98 -8.91
N ALA A 255 -2.34 -3.42 -8.47
CA ALA A 255 -2.22 -4.38 -7.38
C ALA A 255 -2.86 -3.85 -6.09
N LEU A 256 -2.60 -2.59 -5.73
CA LEU A 256 -3.16 -1.96 -4.54
C LEU A 256 -4.68 -1.91 -4.55
N CYS A 257 -5.27 -1.46 -5.66
CA CYS A 257 -6.71 -1.24 -5.79
C CYS A 257 -7.50 -2.51 -6.15
N THR A 258 -6.83 -3.67 -6.23
CA THR A 258 -7.41 -4.94 -6.72
C THR A 258 -8.13 -4.72 -8.08
N GLY A 259 -7.49 -3.99 -8.98
CA GLY A 259 -8.09 -3.52 -10.23
C GLY A 259 -7.07 -3.31 -11.34
N ASN A 260 -7.54 -3.03 -12.55
CA ASN A 260 -6.69 -2.64 -13.65
C ASN A 260 -6.63 -1.11 -13.74
N VAL A 261 -5.46 -0.53 -13.55
CA VAL A 261 -5.25 0.93 -13.66
C VAL A 261 -4.64 1.24 -15.01
N THR A 262 -5.34 2.08 -15.77
CA THR A 262 -4.89 2.55 -17.08
C THR A 262 -4.75 4.06 -17.09
N SER A 263 -3.71 4.55 -17.76
CA SER A 263 -3.42 5.97 -17.90
C SER A 263 -4.08 6.55 -19.14
N VAL A 264 -4.61 7.77 -19.05
CA VAL A 264 -5.14 8.51 -20.22
C VAL A 264 -4.02 8.85 -21.21
N GLN A 265 -2.79 9.09 -20.75
CA GLN A 265 -1.63 9.33 -21.59
C GLN A 265 -1.26 8.09 -22.44
N GLN A 266 -1.43 6.89 -21.88
CA GLN A 266 -1.19 5.64 -22.62
C GLN A 266 -2.28 5.35 -23.65
N GLN A 267 -3.51 5.81 -23.44
CA GLN A 267 -4.62 5.64 -24.39
C GLN A 267 -4.51 6.56 -25.62
N ALA A 268 -3.78 7.67 -25.52
CA ALA A 268 -3.58 8.64 -26.60
C ALA A 268 -2.44 8.29 -27.58
N SER A 269 -1.65 7.26 -27.30
CA SER A 269 -0.52 6.85 -28.16
C SER A 269 -1.02 6.00 -29.35
N PRO A 270 -0.74 6.39 -30.61
CA PRO A 270 -1.18 5.64 -31.78
C PRO A 270 -0.20 4.50 -32.09
N ALA A 271 -0.17 3.47 -31.26
CA ALA A 271 0.51 2.22 -31.57
C ALA A 271 -0.38 1.05 -31.13
N GLY A 272 -0.94 0.37 -32.13
CA GLY A 272 -2.05 -0.56 -31.94
C GLY A 272 -1.72 -1.82 -31.15
N LEU A 273 -2.76 -2.43 -30.59
CA LEU A 273 -2.89 -3.89 -30.52
C LEU A 273 -4.34 -4.30 -30.21
N SER A 274 -4.77 -5.28 -30.99
CA SER A 274 -5.90 -6.21 -30.89
C SER A 274 -6.85 -6.08 -29.68
N ARG A 275 -8.11 -5.75 -29.98
CA ARG A 275 -9.25 -5.89 -29.07
C ARG A 275 -9.44 -7.37 -28.72
N ARG A 276 -9.01 -7.79 -27.53
CA ARG A 276 -9.63 -8.94 -26.86
C ARG A 276 -10.93 -8.46 -26.21
N ASN A 277 -12.01 -9.19 -26.46
CA ASN A 277 -13.31 -8.98 -25.82
C ASN A 277 -13.20 -9.38 -24.33
N LEU A 278 -12.77 -8.45 -23.48
CA LEU A 278 -13.12 -8.47 -22.06
C LEU A 278 -14.39 -7.64 -21.87
N GLN A 279 -15.36 -8.16 -21.13
CA GLN A 279 -16.54 -7.41 -20.71
C GLN A 279 -16.07 -6.26 -19.80
N VAL A 280 -16.12 -5.03 -20.32
CA VAL A 280 -15.59 -3.84 -19.64
C VAL A 280 -16.63 -3.36 -18.63
N GLY A 281 -16.35 -3.54 -17.34
CA GLY A 281 -17.13 -2.91 -16.26
C GLY A 281 -17.08 -1.36 -16.33
N PRO A 282 -17.94 -0.65 -15.59
CA PRO A 282 -17.96 0.81 -15.58
C PRO A 282 -16.59 1.38 -15.22
N ARG A 283 -16.10 2.31 -16.04
CA ARG A 283 -14.81 2.98 -15.84
C ARG A 283 -14.94 4.02 -14.72
N GLN A 284 -14.09 3.92 -13.71
CA GLN A 284 -14.04 4.87 -12.60
C GLN A 284 -12.74 5.68 -12.66
N ASN A 285 -12.81 6.98 -12.37
CA ASN A 285 -11.64 7.84 -12.34
C ASN A 285 -10.94 7.73 -10.98
N LEU A 286 -9.69 7.28 -10.96
CA LEU A 286 -8.87 7.19 -9.76
C LEU A 286 -8.19 8.54 -9.51
N SER A 287 -8.70 9.28 -8.52
CA SER A 287 -8.06 10.49 -8.01
C SER A 287 -7.33 10.21 -6.70
N ILE A 288 -6.41 11.09 -6.31
CA ILE A 288 -5.62 10.95 -5.08
C ILE A 288 -6.51 10.85 -3.83
N LYS A 289 -7.62 11.61 -3.79
CA LYS A 289 -8.59 11.56 -2.68
C LYS A 289 -9.29 10.21 -2.55
N LEU A 290 -9.48 9.53 -3.68
CA LEU A 290 -10.14 8.22 -3.75
C LEU A 290 -9.17 7.06 -3.59
N LEU A 291 -7.85 7.31 -3.52
CA LEU A 291 -6.85 6.24 -3.45
C LEU A 291 -7.02 5.37 -2.20
N ILE A 292 -7.06 5.97 -1.01
CA ILE A 292 -7.21 5.21 0.24
C ILE A 292 -8.54 4.44 0.28
N PRO A 293 -9.71 5.06 0.00
CA PRO A 293 -10.98 4.33 -0.10
C PRO A 293 -10.92 3.15 -1.07
N THR A 294 -10.36 3.35 -2.27
CA THR A 294 -10.26 2.29 -3.29
C THR A 294 -9.37 1.13 -2.83
N VAL A 295 -8.29 1.42 -2.10
CA VAL A 295 -7.41 0.39 -1.54
C VAL A 295 -8.09 -0.40 -0.43
N ILE A 296 -8.84 0.28 0.46
CA ILE A 296 -9.60 -0.37 1.54
C ILE A 296 -10.66 -1.30 0.95
N ASP A 297 -11.43 -0.83 -0.04
CA ASP A 297 -12.40 -1.66 -0.75
C ASP A 297 -11.72 -2.90 -1.36
N GLY A 298 -10.57 -2.70 -2.00
CA GLY A 298 -9.79 -3.77 -2.62
C GLY A 298 -9.29 -4.81 -1.63
N ASP A 299 -9.01 -4.41 -0.39
CA ASP A 299 -8.58 -5.31 0.69
C ASP A 299 -9.75 -6.10 1.29
N GLU A 300 -10.94 -5.49 1.44
CA GLU A 300 -12.13 -6.18 1.94
C GLU A 300 -12.55 -7.35 1.02
N HIS A 301 -12.43 -7.16 -0.30
CA HIS A 301 -12.87 -8.10 -1.33
C HIS A 301 -11.78 -9.08 -1.83
N SER A 302 -10.56 -8.97 -1.31
CA SER A 302 -9.43 -9.88 -1.62
C SER A 302 -9.29 -11.09 -0.69
#